data_AF-A0A976Q0M0-F1
#
_entry.id   AF-A0A976Q0M0-F1
#
_cell.length_a   1.000
_cell.length_b   1.000
_cell.length_c   1.000
_cell.angle_alpha   90.00
_cell.angle_beta   90.00
_cell.angle_gamma   90.00
#
_symmetry.space_group_name_H-M   'P 1'
#
loop_
_entity.id
_entity.type
_entity.pdbx_description
1 polymer ?
#
loop_
_entity_poly.entity_id
_entity_poly.type
_entity_poly.pdbx_seq_one_letter_code
_entity_poly.pdbx_strand_id
1 'polypeptide(L)'
;MKKLLGLFLFALPFLGQAADYQSTMIVQTGQLRESDLIVRTVTDLETNKICLTFYISTAGTSPAMSCYETRQGFRSKVRQVGHFKEGKLVVRKLKDIVNDVSCLVVYTSTQGTSPAISCFQDVVVVQTAKGKQPVKFPGKATPAKAQAKAIPKDEIMRDAHLREGDLELYRVLEPDSAKSCLIAYVNTEGTKPQLVCYSSLGDGKGSMRQTGYMREGDLVVRKIADQSNKKECLVTYVSTEGTSPNIYCYDN
;
A
#
# COMPACT_ATOMS: atom_id res chain seq x y z
N MET A 1 1.71 -40.46 71.14
CA MET A 1 0.58 -40.07 72.02
C MET A 1 0.27 -38.60 71.78
N LYS A 2 -1.02 -38.30 71.49
CA LYS A 2 -1.77 -37.04 71.72
C LYS A 2 -1.22 -35.72 71.12
N LYS A 3 -1.91 -35.18 70.09
CA LYS A 3 -2.80 -33.96 70.11
C LYS A 3 -1.98 -32.65 70.11
N LEU A 4 -2.19 -31.65 69.24
CA LEU A 4 -3.44 -30.89 69.05
C LEU A 4 -3.29 -29.88 67.87
N LEU A 5 -4.40 -29.67 67.16
CA LEU A 5 -4.89 -28.50 66.39
C LEU A 5 -3.97 -27.35 65.93
N GLY A 6 -4.20 -26.91 64.68
CA GLY A 6 -3.90 -25.55 64.23
C GLY A 6 -4.30 -25.29 62.77
N LEU A 7 -5.59 -25.09 62.52
CA LEU A 7 -6.17 -24.66 61.25
C LEU A 7 -5.59 -23.28 60.87
N PHE A 8 -4.83 -23.16 59.77
CA PHE A 8 -4.48 -21.87 59.17
C PHE A 8 -4.96 -21.84 57.72
N LEU A 9 -6.11 -21.20 57.55
CA LEU A 9 -6.57 -20.61 56.30
C LEU A 9 -5.51 -19.61 55.80
N PHE A 10 -4.65 -20.03 54.87
CA PHE A 10 -3.92 -19.09 54.03
C PHE A 10 -4.88 -18.62 52.94
N ALA A 11 -5.63 -17.56 53.27
CA ALA A 11 -6.16 -16.65 52.27
C ALA A 11 -4.96 -16.01 51.55
N LEU A 12 -4.58 -16.56 50.40
CA LEU A 12 -3.78 -15.85 49.41
C LEU A 12 -4.67 -14.71 48.90
N PRO A 13 -4.34 -13.42 49.14
CA PRO A 13 -4.89 -12.39 48.29
C PRO A 13 -4.34 -12.69 46.90
N PHE A 14 -5.23 -13.02 45.97
CA PHE A 14 -4.94 -12.82 44.56
C PHE A 14 -4.58 -11.34 44.43
N LEU A 15 -3.27 -11.05 44.45
CA LEU A 15 -2.71 -9.86 43.85
C LEU A 15 -3.08 -9.96 42.39
N GLY A 16 -4.25 -9.43 42.04
CA GLY A 16 -4.53 -9.04 40.69
C GLY A 16 -3.37 -8.14 40.30
N GLN A 17 -2.50 -8.65 39.43
CA GLN A 17 -1.60 -7.79 38.69
C GLN A 17 -2.53 -6.83 37.95
N ALA A 18 -2.65 -5.61 38.48
CA ALA A 18 -3.07 -4.48 37.70
C ALA A 18 -2.14 -4.51 36.49
N ALA A 19 -2.67 -4.91 35.34
CA ALA A 19 -1.96 -4.78 34.09
C ALA A 19 -1.54 -3.32 34.02
N ASP A 20 -0.23 -3.07 33.94
CA ASP A 20 0.31 -1.74 33.74
C ASP A 20 -0.43 -1.14 32.54
N TYR A 21 -1.28 -0.15 32.81
CA TYR A 21 -1.93 0.63 31.78
C TYR A 21 -0.85 1.54 31.20
N GLN A 22 -0.02 0.98 30.31
CA GLN A 22 0.87 1.76 29.46
C GLN A 22 -0.02 2.66 28.62
N SER A 23 -0.07 3.94 28.98
CA SER A 23 -0.67 4.98 28.13
C SER A 23 0.19 5.07 26.87
N THR A 24 -0.08 4.21 25.90
CA THR A 24 0.57 4.26 24.59
C THR A 24 0.09 5.54 23.94
N MET A 25 1.05 6.43 23.68
CA MET A 25 0.77 7.79 23.23
C MET A 25 0.42 7.79 21.73
N ILE A 26 -0.73 7.20 21.40
CA ILE A 26 -1.28 7.08 20.06
C ILE A 26 -2.37 8.13 19.87
N VAL A 27 -2.20 9.01 18.88
CA VAL A 27 -3.14 10.12 18.63
C VAL A 27 -3.58 10.14 17.17
N GLN A 28 -4.88 10.34 16.93
CA GLN A 28 -5.38 10.65 15.60
C GLN A 28 -5.11 12.13 15.29
N THR A 29 -4.27 12.40 14.30
CA THR A 29 -3.77 13.75 13.97
C THR A 29 -4.33 14.31 12.66
N GLY A 30 -5.06 13.50 11.89
CA GLY A 30 -5.65 13.93 10.62
C GLY A 30 -6.73 13.00 10.11
N GLN A 31 -7.59 13.55 9.25
CA GLN A 31 -8.60 12.80 8.51
C GLN A 31 -8.76 13.40 7.11
N LEU A 32 -8.78 12.53 6.11
CA LEU A 32 -9.19 12.84 4.74
C LEU A 32 -10.37 11.93 4.40
N ARG A 33 -11.40 12.48 3.75
CA ARG A 33 -12.53 11.72 3.25
C ARG A 33 -12.72 12.03 1.77
N GLU A 34 -12.65 10.99 0.95
CA GLU A 34 -12.77 11.05 -0.50
C GLU A 34 -13.82 10.04 -0.96
N SER A 35 -15.07 10.51 -1.11
CA SER A 35 -16.22 9.64 -1.34
C SER A 35 -16.41 8.61 -0.21
N ASP A 36 -16.20 7.34 -0.51
CA ASP A 36 -16.26 6.18 0.38
C ASP A 36 -14.92 5.85 1.04
N LEU A 37 -13.80 6.30 0.48
CA LEU A 37 -12.48 6.16 1.08
C LEU A 37 -12.31 7.16 2.23
N ILE A 38 -11.95 6.65 3.39
CA ILE A 38 -11.52 7.46 4.54
C ILE A 38 -10.06 7.10 4.84
N VAL A 39 -9.25 8.14 5.03
CA VAL A 39 -7.86 8.01 5.48
C VAL A 39 -7.72 8.74 6.80
N ARG A 40 -7.23 8.02 7.82
CA ARG A 40 -6.89 8.58 9.12
C ARG A 40 -5.38 8.60 9.27
N THR A 41 -4.87 9.71 9.79
CA THR A 41 -3.48 9.80 10.23
C THR A 41 -3.44 9.45 11.70
N VAL A 42 -2.72 8.39 12.03
CA VAL A 42 -2.46 7.94 13.40
C VAL A 42 -0.98 8.15 13.66
N THR A 43 -0.64 8.79 14.75
CA THR A 43 0.75 9.05 15.12
C THR A 43 1.07 8.34 16.42
N ASP A 44 2.13 7.56 16.39
CA ASP A 44 2.74 6.96 17.57
C ASP A 44 3.87 7.90 18.04
N LEU A 45 3.63 8.55 19.18
CA LEU A 45 4.54 9.53 19.75
C LEU A 45 5.75 8.87 20.43
N GLU A 46 5.70 7.59 20.77
CA GLU A 46 6.83 6.86 21.35
C GLU A 46 7.84 6.44 20.28
N THR A 47 7.35 5.95 19.14
CA THR A 47 8.21 5.41 18.07
C THR A 47 8.50 6.40 16.94
N ASN A 48 8.01 7.64 17.02
CA ASN A 48 8.16 8.67 15.98
C ASN A 48 7.64 8.25 14.59
N LYS A 49 6.60 7.42 14.58
CA LYS A 49 5.96 6.91 13.36
C LYS A 49 4.63 7.61 13.08
N ILE A 50 4.39 7.87 11.80
CA ILE A 50 3.07 8.21 11.27
C ILE A 50 2.56 7.00 10.50
N CYS A 51 1.35 6.57 10.84
CA CYS A 51 0.58 5.54 10.15
C CYS A 51 -0.60 6.18 9.43
N LEU A 52 -0.71 5.92 8.13
CA LEU A 52 -1.92 6.20 7.37
C LEU A 52 -2.78 4.95 7.35
N THR A 53 -3.98 5.06 7.91
CA THR A 53 -4.99 4.00 7.95
C THR A 53 -6.07 4.31 6.93
N PHE A 54 -6.23 3.42 5.96
CA PHE A 54 -7.15 3.53 4.83
C PHE A 54 -8.28 2.53 5.02
N TYR A 55 -9.51 2.97 4.93
CA TYR A 55 -10.67 2.08 4.95
C TYR A 55 -11.79 2.63 4.09
N ILE A 56 -12.62 1.72 3.58
CA ILE A 56 -13.83 2.08 2.86
C ILE A 56 -14.96 2.12 3.87
N SER A 57 -15.78 3.17 3.84
CA SER A 57 -16.86 3.40 4.81
C SER A 57 -18.10 2.54 4.54
N THR A 58 -17.89 1.24 4.33
CA THR A 58 -18.93 0.23 4.06
C THR A 58 -18.73 -0.98 4.96
N ALA A 59 -19.80 -1.68 5.33
CA ALA A 59 -19.71 -2.89 6.13
C ALA A 59 -18.91 -3.99 5.42
N GLY A 60 -18.27 -4.88 6.19
CA GLY A 60 -17.54 -6.04 5.67
C GLY A 60 -16.14 -5.74 5.10
N THR A 61 -15.65 -4.50 5.20
CA THR A 61 -14.29 -4.15 4.75
C THR A 61 -13.31 -4.08 5.92
N SER A 62 -12.08 -4.53 5.70
CA SER A 62 -10.96 -4.38 6.62
C SER A 62 -10.13 -3.14 6.25
N PRO A 63 -9.60 -2.41 7.24
CA PRO A 63 -8.65 -1.34 6.98
C PRO A 63 -7.32 -1.88 6.44
N ALA A 64 -6.62 -1.07 5.68
CA ALA A 64 -5.22 -1.26 5.36
C ALA A 64 -4.41 -0.13 6.00
N MET A 65 -3.19 -0.42 6.48
CA MET A 65 -2.35 0.58 7.12
C MET A 65 -0.93 0.55 6.60
N SER A 66 -0.32 1.72 6.48
CA SER A 66 1.09 1.86 6.16
C SER A 66 1.71 2.90 7.07
N CYS A 67 2.80 2.52 7.74
CA CYS A 67 3.52 3.37 8.68
C CYS A 67 4.89 3.73 8.12
N TYR A 68 5.31 4.97 8.37
CA TYR A 68 6.61 5.50 7.98
C TYR A 68 7.16 6.43 9.06
N GLU A 69 8.47 6.64 9.00
CA GLU A 69 9.18 7.56 9.90
C GLU A 69 8.83 9.01 9.61
N THR A 70 8.69 9.81 10.66
CA THR A 70 8.46 11.25 10.52
C THR A 70 9.72 12.00 10.06
N ARG A 71 9.58 12.99 9.16
CA ARG A 71 10.70 13.85 8.73
C ARG A 71 10.82 15.13 9.56
N GLN A 72 9.68 15.69 9.99
CA GLN A 72 9.62 16.99 10.67
C GLN A 72 8.60 16.97 11.81
N GLY A 73 8.89 16.16 12.83
CA GLY A 73 8.00 15.92 13.95
C GLY A 73 6.67 15.26 13.54
N PHE A 74 5.68 15.30 14.42
CA PHE A 74 4.40 14.58 14.27
C PHE A 74 3.40 15.21 13.30
N ARG A 75 3.87 16.05 12.37
CA ARG A 75 3.01 16.76 11.41
C ARG A 75 2.83 15.92 10.16
N SER A 76 1.58 15.84 9.69
CA SER A 76 1.21 15.20 8.43
C SER A 76 0.24 16.11 7.69
N LYS A 77 0.36 16.20 6.37
CA LYS A 77 -0.63 16.88 5.53
C LYS A 77 -0.92 16.04 4.30
N VAL A 78 -1.90 15.14 4.45
CA VAL A 78 -2.35 14.23 3.41
C VAL A 78 -3.31 14.94 2.45
N ARG A 79 -3.07 14.82 1.15
CA ARG A 79 -3.97 15.29 0.09
C ARG A 79 -4.10 14.24 -1.00
N GLN A 80 -5.26 14.15 -1.64
CA GLN A 80 -5.35 13.45 -2.92
C GLN A 80 -4.69 14.30 -4.01
N VAL A 81 -3.83 13.66 -4.80
CA VAL A 81 -3.05 14.30 -5.86
C VAL A 81 -3.37 13.72 -7.23
N GLY A 82 -3.87 12.48 -7.29
CA GLY A 82 -4.37 11.88 -8.52
C GLY A 82 -5.48 10.85 -8.26
N HIS A 83 -6.32 10.61 -9.27
CA HIS A 83 -7.33 9.56 -9.24
C HIS A 83 -7.70 9.10 -10.66
N PHE A 84 -8.13 7.85 -10.79
CA PHE A 84 -8.90 7.39 -11.93
C PHE A 84 -9.85 6.26 -11.52
N LYS A 85 -10.88 6.04 -12.33
CA LYS A 85 -11.87 4.97 -12.15
C LYS A 85 -12.07 4.26 -13.48
N GLU A 86 -12.02 2.92 -13.45
CA GLU A 86 -12.22 2.06 -14.61
C GLU A 86 -13.22 0.96 -14.21
N GLY A 87 -14.45 1.04 -14.73
CA GLY A 87 -15.54 0.19 -14.26
C GLY A 87 -15.76 0.29 -12.75
N LYS A 88 -15.63 -0.85 -12.05
CA LYS A 88 -15.73 -0.94 -10.58
C LYS A 88 -14.40 -0.60 -9.87
N LEU A 89 -13.26 -0.62 -10.56
CA LEU A 89 -11.95 -0.36 -9.97
C LEU A 89 -11.72 1.14 -9.79
N VAL A 90 -11.30 1.55 -8.59
CA VAL A 90 -10.93 2.92 -8.25
C VAL A 90 -9.48 2.93 -7.80
N VAL A 91 -8.69 3.83 -8.39
CA VAL A 91 -7.27 4.03 -8.03
C VAL A 91 -7.09 5.49 -7.64
N ARG A 92 -6.50 5.72 -6.47
CA ARG A 92 -6.20 7.05 -5.94
C ARG A 92 -4.74 7.13 -5.54
N LYS A 93 -4.14 8.30 -5.77
CA LYS A 93 -2.82 8.66 -5.29
C LYS A 93 -2.99 9.73 -4.24
N LEU A 94 -2.51 9.43 -3.04
CA LEU A 94 -2.46 10.37 -1.92
C LEU A 94 -1.02 10.72 -1.62
N LYS A 95 -0.80 11.94 -1.12
CA LYS A 95 0.52 12.44 -0.77
C LYS A 95 0.49 13.10 0.58
N ASP A 96 1.36 12.67 1.50
CA ASP A 96 1.73 13.45 2.66
C ASP A 96 2.89 14.38 2.25
N ILE A 97 2.54 15.63 2.00
CA ILE A 97 3.50 16.64 1.52
C ILE A 97 4.50 17.09 2.59
N VAL A 98 4.24 16.82 3.87
CA VAL A 98 5.15 17.17 4.97
C VAL A 98 6.23 16.11 5.11
N ASN A 99 5.85 14.86 4.91
CA ASN A 99 6.76 13.72 5.07
C ASN A 99 7.28 13.17 3.75
N ASP A 100 6.95 13.79 2.60
CA ASP A 100 7.33 13.36 1.25
C ASP A 100 6.98 11.89 0.96
N VAL A 101 5.82 11.45 1.43
CA VAL A 101 5.32 10.08 1.22
C VAL A 101 4.16 10.12 0.25
N SER A 102 4.24 9.27 -0.77
CA SER A 102 3.16 9.04 -1.73
C SER A 102 2.59 7.63 -1.54
N CYS A 103 1.27 7.52 -1.59
CA CYS A 103 0.55 6.26 -1.42
C CYS A 103 -0.39 6.03 -2.60
N LEU A 104 -0.26 4.88 -3.23
CA LEU A 104 -1.28 4.35 -4.12
C LEU A 104 -2.28 3.53 -3.32
N VAL A 105 -3.55 3.83 -3.57
CA VAL A 105 -4.70 3.19 -2.94
C VAL A 105 -5.59 2.65 -4.05
N VAL A 106 -5.87 1.36 -4.00
CA VAL A 106 -6.68 0.67 -4.99
C VAL A 106 -7.80 -0.04 -4.25
N TYR A 107 -9.03 0.18 -4.70
CA TYR A 107 -10.21 -0.48 -4.14
C TYR A 107 -11.28 -0.58 -5.23
N THR A 108 -12.37 -1.28 -4.95
CA THR A 108 -13.51 -1.33 -5.87
C THR A 108 -14.68 -0.60 -5.26
N SER A 109 -15.53 0.00 -6.10
CA SER A 109 -16.73 0.71 -5.64
C SER A 109 -17.87 -0.24 -5.25
N THR A 110 -17.60 -1.54 -5.15
CA THR A 110 -18.54 -2.55 -4.64
C THR A 110 -18.43 -2.62 -3.12
N GLN A 111 -19.56 -2.84 -2.45
CA GLN A 111 -19.56 -2.96 -0.99
C GLN A 111 -18.77 -4.20 -0.55
N GLY A 112 -18.18 -4.15 0.65
CA GLY A 112 -17.51 -5.31 1.27
C GLY A 112 -16.08 -5.58 0.79
N THR A 113 -15.53 -4.76 -0.11
CA THR A 113 -14.14 -4.92 -0.57
C THR A 113 -13.17 -4.02 0.17
N SER A 114 -12.09 -4.60 0.70
CA SER A 114 -11.05 -3.85 1.41
C SER A 114 -10.07 -3.19 0.43
N PRO A 115 -9.47 -2.04 0.77
CA PRO A 115 -8.46 -1.43 -0.09
C PRO A 115 -7.14 -2.22 -0.07
N ALA A 116 -6.40 -2.15 -1.17
CA ALA A 116 -4.99 -2.46 -1.24
C ALA A 116 -4.20 -1.16 -1.33
N ILE A 117 -3.09 -1.08 -0.58
CA ILE A 117 -2.28 0.13 -0.50
C ILE A 117 -0.81 -0.20 -0.72
N SER A 118 -0.09 0.75 -1.31
CA SER A 118 1.37 0.76 -1.34
C SER A 118 1.84 2.19 -1.16
N CYS A 119 2.54 2.45 -0.06
CA CYS A 119 3.14 3.74 0.23
C CYS A 119 4.65 3.67 0.03
N PHE A 120 5.20 4.75 -0.47
CA PHE A 120 6.61 4.88 -0.79
C PHE A 120 7.09 6.30 -0.50
N GLN A 121 8.36 6.39 -0.14
CA GLN A 121 9.03 7.67 0.02
C GLN A 121 9.35 8.24 -1.36
N ASP A 122 9.01 9.51 -1.58
CA ASP A 122 9.41 10.22 -2.78
C ASP A 122 10.95 10.33 -2.85
N VAL A 123 11.48 10.22 -4.07
CA VAL A 123 12.91 10.33 -4.35
C VAL A 123 13.16 11.45 -5.33
N VAL A 124 14.33 12.10 -5.23
CA VAL A 124 14.74 13.03 -6.27
C VAL A 124 15.25 12.20 -7.44
N VAL A 125 14.50 12.15 -8.53
CA VAL A 125 14.99 11.55 -9.77
C VAL A 125 15.91 12.55 -10.46
N VAL A 126 17.22 12.26 -10.47
CA VAL A 126 18.21 13.06 -11.19
C VAL A 126 18.43 12.45 -12.55
N GLN A 127 18.28 13.26 -13.60
CA GLN A 127 18.59 12.85 -14.97
C GLN A 127 20.09 13.00 -15.20
N THR A 128 20.79 11.88 -15.41
CA THR A 128 22.23 11.84 -15.70
C THR A 128 22.48 11.46 -17.14
N ALA A 129 23.71 11.64 -17.62
CA ALA A 129 24.15 11.15 -18.94
C ALA A 129 24.01 9.61 -19.11
N LYS A 130 23.79 8.86 -18.02
CA LYS A 130 23.57 7.41 -18.00
C LYS A 130 22.09 7.01 -17.81
N GLY A 131 21.16 7.96 -17.81
CA GLY A 131 19.72 7.73 -17.58
C GLY A 131 19.20 8.38 -16.30
N LYS A 132 17.91 8.14 -16.00
CA LYS A 132 17.27 8.60 -14.75
C LYS A 132 17.72 7.74 -13.58
N GLN A 133 18.29 8.35 -12.55
CA GLN A 133 18.67 7.67 -11.31
C GLN A 133 17.92 8.25 -10.11
N PRO A 134 17.28 7.42 -9.27
CA PRO A 134 16.69 7.86 -8.03
C PRO A 134 17.80 8.15 -7.01
N VAL A 135 17.84 9.37 -6.49
CA VAL A 135 18.75 9.78 -5.42
C VAL A 135 17.93 9.93 -4.14
N LYS A 136 18.32 9.22 -3.07
CA LYS A 136 17.75 9.45 -1.74
C LYS A 136 18.07 10.89 -1.34
N PHE A 137 17.04 11.64 -0.92
CA PHE A 137 17.21 13.01 -0.42
C PHE A 137 18.34 13.04 0.63
N PRO A 138 19.47 13.75 0.38
CA PRO A 138 20.37 14.07 1.45
C PRO A 138 19.67 15.13 2.31
N GLY A 139 19.56 14.86 3.61
CA GLY A 139 19.13 15.89 4.56
C GLY A 139 19.95 17.15 4.36
N LYS A 140 19.28 18.28 4.12
CA LYS A 140 19.86 19.62 3.96
C LYS A 140 21.04 19.68 2.98
N ALA A 141 20.76 19.65 1.68
CA ALA A 141 21.67 20.23 0.68
C ALA A 141 20.92 21.25 -0.17
N THR A 142 21.48 22.45 -0.24
CA THR A 142 21.06 23.61 -1.05
C THR A 142 20.82 23.20 -2.51
N PRO A 143 19.77 23.70 -3.19
CA PRO A 143 19.47 23.26 -4.55
C PRO A 143 20.53 23.79 -5.52
N ALA A 144 21.47 22.92 -5.91
CA ALA A 144 22.22 23.12 -7.13
C ALA A 144 21.25 23.02 -8.32
N LYS A 145 21.27 24.02 -9.19
CA LYS A 145 20.45 24.15 -10.39
C LYS A 145 20.66 22.97 -11.35
N ALA A 146 19.99 21.85 -11.11
CA ALA A 146 19.77 20.83 -12.13
C ALA A 146 18.44 21.15 -12.83
N GLN A 147 18.51 21.54 -14.10
CA GLN A 147 17.33 21.72 -14.96
C GLN A 147 16.70 20.35 -15.23
N ALA A 148 15.90 19.85 -14.29
CA ALA A 148 15.07 18.67 -14.49
C ALA A 148 13.83 19.08 -15.28
N LYS A 149 13.67 18.53 -16.49
CA LYS A 149 12.43 18.61 -17.27
C LYS A 149 11.30 18.05 -16.39
N ALA A 150 10.34 18.89 -16.04
CA ALA A 150 9.24 18.54 -15.15
C ALA A 150 8.37 17.45 -15.82
N ILE A 151 8.49 16.21 -15.34
CA ILE A 151 7.44 15.20 -15.48
C ILE A 151 6.23 15.77 -14.71
N PRO A 152 4.98 15.69 -15.23
CA PRO A 152 3.82 16.17 -14.49
C PRO A 152 3.79 15.46 -13.14
N LYS A 153 4.21 16.19 -12.10
CA LYS A 153 4.15 15.76 -10.72
C LYS A 153 2.66 15.58 -10.41
N ASP A 154 2.33 14.61 -9.59
CA ASP A 154 0.97 14.37 -9.07
C ASP A 154 -0.01 13.58 -9.96
N GLU A 155 0.24 13.39 -11.26
CA GLU A 155 -0.64 12.56 -12.11
C GLU A 155 -0.35 11.05 -11.97
N ILE A 156 -1.41 10.23 -11.97
CA ILE A 156 -1.30 8.78 -12.05
C ILE A 156 -1.11 8.39 -13.51
N MET A 157 0.10 7.97 -13.88
CA MET A 157 0.40 7.61 -15.25
C MET A 157 0.05 6.14 -15.52
N ARG A 158 -1.04 5.90 -16.25
CA ARG A 158 -1.39 4.57 -16.76
C ARG A 158 -0.48 4.22 -17.93
N ASP A 159 0.22 3.10 -17.82
CA ASP A 159 1.26 2.72 -18.76
C ASP A 159 0.88 1.48 -19.57
N ALA A 160 0.20 0.51 -18.96
CA ALA A 160 -0.31 -0.65 -19.68
C ALA A 160 -1.59 -1.21 -19.03
N HIS A 161 -2.40 -1.88 -19.84
CA HIS A 161 -3.59 -2.63 -19.42
C HIS A 161 -3.59 -3.98 -20.15
N LEU A 162 -3.83 -5.06 -19.42
CA LEU A 162 -3.92 -6.42 -19.95
C LEU A 162 -5.16 -7.07 -19.36
N ARG A 163 -6.02 -7.59 -20.24
CA ARG A 163 -7.22 -8.33 -19.85
C ARG A 163 -7.08 -9.78 -20.29
N GLU A 164 -7.24 -10.69 -19.34
CA GLU A 164 -7.08 -12.13 -19.54
C GLU A 164 -8.26 -12.87 -18.90
N GLY A 165 -9.33 -13.05 -19.67
CA GLY A 165 -10.58 -13.64 -19.18
C GLY A 165 -11.27 -12.73 -18.15
N ASP A 166 -11.36 -13.23 -16.91
CA ASP A 166 -11.92 -12.56 -15.73
C ASP A 166 -10.90 -11.69 -14.98
N LEU A 167 -9.60 -11.78 -15.32
CA LEU A 167 -8.55 -10.98 -14.73
C LEU A 167 -8.28 -9.71 -15.54
N GLU A 168 -8.26 -8.58 -14.84
CA GLU A 168 -7.83 -7.27 -15.33
C GLU A 168 -6.51 -6.89 -14.64
N LEU A 169 -5.50 -6.52 -15.42
CA LEU A 169 -4.19 -6.09 -14.93
C LEU A 169 -3.85 -4.70 -15.43
N TYR A 170 -3.49 -3.80 -14.52
CA TYR A 170 -3.05 -2.45 -14.85
C TYR A 170 -1.63 -2.21 -14.37
N ARG A 171 -0.80 -1.63 -15.23
CA ARG A 171 0.50 -1.07 -14.84
C ARG A 171 0.37 0.44 -14.72
N VAL A 172 0.75 0.94 -13.55
CA VAL A 172 0.76 2.35 -13.20
C VAL A 172 2.19 2.75 -12.88
N LEU A 173 2.62 3.89 -13.42
CA LEU A 173 3.90 4.49 -13.10
C LEU A 173 3.74 5.60 -12.08
N GLU A 174 4.64 5.59 -11.10
CA GLU A 174 4.76 6.59 -10.06
C GLU A 174 6.07 7.36 -10.27
N PRO A 175 6.03 8.44 -11.08
CA PRO A 175 7.24 9.15 -11.49
C PRO A 175 7.98 9.78 -10.30
N ASP A 176 7.24 10.21 -9.27
CA ASP A 176 7.78 10.87 -8.08
C ASP A 176 8.62 9.92 -7.19
N SER A 177 8.44 8.60 -7.35
CA SER A 177 9.10 7.58 -6.53
C SER A 177 9.92 6.57 -7.33
N ALA A 178 10.00 6.76 -8.66
CA ALA A 178 10.59 5.80 -9.59
C ALA A 178 10.05 4.37 -9.36
N LYS A 179 8.74 4.26 -9.10
CA LYS A 179 8.06 2.97 -8.94
C LYS A 179 7.15 2.67 -10.12
N SER A 180 7.03 1.39 -10.42
CA SER A 180 6.01 0.82 -11.29
C SER A 180 5.17 -0.12 -10.43
N CYS A 181 3.86 -0.02 -10.56
CA CYS A 181 2.91 -0.75 -9.75
C CYS A 181 1.99 -1.58 -10.64
N LEU A 182 1.91 -2.87 -10.34
CA LEU A 182 0.99 -3.81 -10.95
C LEU A 182 -0.25 -3.94 -10.07
N ILE A 183 -1.40 -3.69 -10.67
CA ILE A 183 -2.72 -3.83 -10.05
C ILE A 183 -3.40 -5.03 -10.69
N ALA A 184 -3.78 -6.02 -9.88
CA ALA A 184 -4.62 -7.14 -10.32
C ALA A 184 -6.02 -6.99 -9.74
N TYR A 185 -7.02 -7.13 -10.60
CA TYR A 185 -8.43 -7.11 -10.23
C TYR A 185 -9.15 -8.25 -10.96
N VAL A 186 -9.84 -9.11 -10.21
CA VAL A 186 -10.68 -10.16 -10.78
C VAL A 186 -12.11 -9.64 -10.80
N ASN A 187 -12.73 -9.63 -11.96
CA ASN A 187 -14.08 -9.08 -12.17
C ASN A 187 -15.18 -10.04 -11.69
N THR A 188 -15.06 -10.53 -10.46
CA THR A 188 -16.12 -11.19 -9.70
C THR A 188 -16.51 -10.29 -8.53
N GLU A 189 -17.74 -10.42 -8.01
CA GLU A 189 -18.20 -9.55 -6.93
C GLU A 189 -17.48 -9.84 -5.61
N GLY A 190 -17.35 -8.83 -4.75
CA GLY A 190 -16.74 -8.98 -3.42
C GLY A 190 -15.22 -9.19 -3.41
N THR A 191 -14.52 -9.02 -4.53
CA THR A 191 -13.06 -9.20 -4.60
C THR A 191 -12.32 -7.93 -4.22
N LYS A 192 -11.34 -8.07 -3.31
CA LYS A 192 -10.36 -7.01 -3.06
C LYS A 192 -9.32 -7.04 -4.21
N PRO A 193 -8.98 -5.89 -4.81
CA PRO A 193 -7.88 -5.83 -5.76
C PRO A 193 -6.53 -6.04 -5.04
N GLN A 194 -5.52 -6.48 -5.79
CA GLN A 194 -4.16 -6.63 -5.28
C GLN A 194 -3.23 -5.62 -5.95
N LEU A 195 -2.28 -5.08 -5.19
CA LEU A 195 -1.33 -4.07 -5.61
C LEU A 195 0.08 -4.50 -5.21
N VAL A 196 1.00 -4.56 -6.17
CA VAL A 196 2.43 -4.77 -5.93
C VAL A 196 3.23 -3.73 -6.69
N CYS A 197 4.13 -3.04 -5.99
CA CYS A 197 5.00 -2.04 -6.58
C CYS A 197 6.47 -2.48 -6.54
N TYR A 198 7.21 -2.20 -7.61
CA TYR A 198 8.64 -2.45 -7.76
C TYR A 198 9.34 -1.25 -8.38
N SER A 199 10.67 -1.23 -8.37
CA SER A 199 11.44 -0.15 -8.99
C SER A 199 11.24 -0.11 -10.50
N SER A 200 11.01 1.08 -11.05
CA SER A 200 10.86 1.30 -12.48
C SER A 200 12.23 1.46 -13.15
N LEU A 201 12.45 0.77 -14.27
CA LEU A 201 13.70 0.83 -15.06
C LEU A 201 13.58 1.68 -16.32
N GLY A 202 12.40 2.19 -16.68
CA GLY A 202 12.17 2.82 -17.98
C GLY A 202 11.06 3.86 -17.99
N ASP A 203 11.01 4.62 -19.08
CA ASP A 203 10.17 5.81 -19.28
C ASP A 203 8.72 5.50 -19.72
N GLY A 204 8.21 4.30 -19.41
CA GLY A 204 6.80 3.98 -19.59
C GLY A 204 6.34 3.65 -21.01
N LYS A 205 7.09 2.78 -21.69
CA LYS A 205 6.61 2.09 -22.90
C LYS A 205 7.12 0.66 -22.89
N GLY A 206 6.31 -0.24 -22.34
CA GLY A 206 6.53 -1.68 -22.43
C GLY A 206 5.20 -2.41 -22.44
N SER A 207 5.07 -3.51 -23.18
CA SER A 207 3.86 -4.32 -23.10
C SER A 207 3.93 -5.23 -21.87
N MET A 208 2.87 -5.27 -21.07
CA MET A 208 2.60 -6.44 -20.24
C MET A 208 2.06 -7.56 -21.12
N ARG A 209 2.53 -8.79 -20.93
CA ARG A 209 2.04 -9.95 -21.69
C ARG A 209 1.98 -11.17 -20.79
N GLN A 210 0.95 -12.00 -20.98
CA GLN A 210 0.92 -13.34 -20.40
C GLN A 210 1.91 -14.28 -21.10
N THR A 211 2.78 -14.91 -20.33
CA THR A 211 3.79 -15.88 -20.80
C THR A 211 3.53 -17.30 -20.30
N GLY A 212 2.60 -17.48 -19.37
CA GLY A 212 2.20 -18.79 -18.86
C GLY A 212 0.81 -18.75 -18.23
N TYR A 213 0.15 -19.89 -18.25
CA TYR A 213 -1.21 -20.09 -17.74
C TYR A 213 -1.37 -21.51 -17.23
N MET A 214 -1.94 -21.65 -16.04
CA MET A 214 -2.33 -22.93 -15.45
C MET A 214 -3.69 -22.76 -14.78
N ARG A 215 -4.54 -23.78 -14.93
CA ARG A 215 -5.81 -23.88 -14.25
C ARG A 215 -5.98 -25.29 -13.71
N GLU A 216 -6.31 -25.38 -12.42
CA GLU A 216 -6.64 -26.64 -11.75
C GLU A 216 -7.94 -26.45 -10.97
N GLY A 217 -9.04 -26.98 -11.53
CA GLY A 217 -10.39 -26.66 -11.04
C GLY A 217 -10.65 -25.15 -11.10
N ASP A 218 -10.93 -24.56 -9.94
CA ASP A 218 -11.18 -23.12 -9.80
C ASP A 218 -9.90 -22.31 -9.60
N LEU A 219 -8.78 -22.94 -9.26
CA LEU A 219 -7.50 -22.25 -9.09
C LEU A 219 -6.96 -21.85 -10.46
N VAL A 220 -6.63 -20.56 -10.63
CA VAL A 220 -6.03 -19.99 -11.83
C VAL A 220 -4.71 -19.35 -11.46
N VAL A 221 -3.66 -19.70 -12.20
CA VAL A 221 -2.33 -19.08 -12.10
C VAL A 221 -1.91 -18.55 -13.46
N ARG A 222 -1.61 -17.25 -13.53
CA ARG A 222 -1.13 -16.56 -14.73
C ARG A 222 0.26 -16.02 -14.49
N LYS A 223 1.15 -16.24 -15.46
CA LYS A 223 2.49 -15.66 -15.47
C LYS A 223 2.50 -14.46 -16.41
N ILE A 224 2.83 -13.30 -15.88
CA ILE A 224 2.80 -12.00 -16.57
C ILE A 224 4.23 -11.46 -16.63
N ALA A 225 4.72 -11.17 -17.84
CA ALA A 225 6.00 -10.52 -18.04
C ALA A 225 5.79 -9.01 -18.21
N ASP A 226 6.48 -8.23 -17.37
CA ASP A 226 6.74 -6.81 -17.61
C ASP A 226 8.15 -6.65 -18.19
N GLN A 227 8.20 -6.60 -19.53
CA GLN A 227 9.45 -6.50 -20.26
C GLN A 227 10.19 -5.19 -20.01
N SER A 228 9.47 -4.07 -19.79
CA SER A 228 10.09 -2.77 -19.54
C SER A 228 10.83 -2.71 -18.20
N ASN A 229 10.36 -3.46 -17.20
CA ASN A 229 10.96 -3.47 -15.87
C ASN A 229 11.75 -4.74 -15.56
N LYS A 230 11.91 -5.65 -16.54
CA LYS A 230 12.54 -6.96 -16.36
C LYS A 230 11.97 -7.73 -15.17
N LYS A 231 10.64 -7.70 -15.04
CA LYS A 231 9.92 -8.43 -13.99
C LYS A 231 9.05 -9.52 -14.60
N GLU A 232 8.97 -10.63 -13.89
CA GLU A 232 7.91 -11.61 -14.08
C GLU A 232 7.07 -11.67 -12.81
N CYS A 233 5.75 -11.73 -12.98
CA CYS A 233 4.80 -11.79 -11.88
C CYS A 233 3.90 -13.01 -12.06
N LEU A 234 3.76 -13.80 -10.99
CA LEU A 234 2.74 -14.82 -10.86
C LEU A 234 1.51 -14.18 -10.22
N VAL A 235 0.39 -14.24 -10.93
CA VAL A 235 -0.91 -13.81 -10.45
C VAL A 235 -1.75 -15.06 -10.22
N THR A 236 -2.11 -15.31 -8.97
CA THR A 236 -2.91 -16.47 -8.57
C THR A 236 -4.23 -16.00 -7.98
N TYR A 237 -5.32 -16.68 -8.32
CA TYR A 237 -6.65 -16.43 -7.80
C TYR A 237 -7.53 -17.66 -7.99
N VAL A 238 -8.65 -17.70 -7.27
CA VAL A 238 -9.71 -18.68 -7.49
C VAL A 238 -10.78 -18.01 -8.34
N SER A 239 -11.36 -18.72 -9.32
CA SER A 239 -12.38 -18.18 -10.24
C SER A 239 -13.78 -18.29 -9.63
N THR A 240 -13.91 -17.93 -8.35
CA THR A 240 -15.16 -17.90 -7.60
C THR A 240 -15.44 -16.48 -7.08
N GLU A 241 -16.67 -16.21 -6.67
CA GLU A 241 -17.03 -14.91 -6.11
C GLU A 241 -16.37 -14.68 -4.74
N GLY A 242 -15.99 -13.44 -4.47
CA GLY A 242 -15.36 -13.04 -3.20
C GLY A 242 -13.87 -13.37 -3.07
N THR A 243 -13.26 -14.06 -4.04
CA THR A 243 -11.83 -14.43 -3.94
C THR A 243 -10.93 -13.39 -4.56
N SER A 244 -9.97 -12.91 -3.77
CA SER A 244 -9.05 -11.83 -4.18
C SER A 244 -7.79 -12.41 -4.83
N PRO A 245 -7.25 -11.78 -5.88
CA PRO A 245 -5.99 -12.21 -6.44
C PRO A 245 -4.82 -11.99 -5.48
N ASN A 246 -3.75 -12.76 -5.68
CA ASN A 246 -2.46 -12.54 -5.08
C ASN A 246 -1.41 -12.39 -6.20
N ILE A 247 -0.43 -11.52 -5.99
CA ILE A 247 0.62 -11.22 -6.95
C ILE A 247 1.96 -11.45 -6.26
N TYR A 248 2.83 -12.23 -6.90
CA TYR A 248 4.23 -12.38 -6.53
C TYR A 248 5.11 -12.04 -7.73
N CYS A 249 5.99 -11.05 -7.59
CA CYS A 249 6.88 -10.61 -8.67
C CYS A 249 8.34 -10.87 -8.33
N TYR A 250 9.12 -11.29 -9.33
CA TYR A 250 10.55 -11.55 -9.23
C TYR A 250 11.30 -11.00 -10.47
N ASP A 251 12.62 -10.89 -10.35
CA ASP A 251 13.49 -10.45 -11.46
C ASP A 251 13.59 -11.52 -12.54
N ASN A 252 13.48 -11.09 -13.80
CA ASN A 252 13.72 -11.90 -15.00
C ASN A 252 15.18 -11.79 -15.46
#